data_AF-A0A6L8N4T7-F1
#
_entry.id   AF-A0A6L8N4T7-F1
#
_cell.length_a   1.000
_cell.length_b   1.000
_cell.length_c   1.000
_cell.angle_alpha   90.00
_cell.angle_beta   90.00
_cell.angle_gamma   90.00
#
_symmetry.space_group_name_H-M   'P 1'
#
loop_
_entity.id
_entity.type
_entity.pdbx_description
1 polymer ?
#
loop_
_entity_poly.entity_id
_entity_poly.type
_entity_poly.pdbx_seq_one_letter_code
_entity_poly.pdbx_strand_id
1 'polypeptide(L)'
;MVWSGRWVAERLGVGLDGDEELRSLLGLALRRNPKRAHLLVSNVLGKHVPQSPALVYESGRGLGVRVRALLGDEEAARAVVLGYAETATGLGHAVADGLGLAPYLHSTRRPVPGVAAAGGFEESHSHHTSHLLLPENPELLAGAGPLVLVDDEFSTGNTVLNTVRALHERYPRDRYVIVALVDMRAPADRERLTAFAAALGARVDLIALASGTVTLPDGVLEKGRALVERWSAPDRTPAGADGAPPGTVRRVELPWPEGLPDGGRHGFLPAHRGTLEAALPRLAAALADALPGAVRDPGASGAVQDPDASAVVRDPGALAAVPEPGGPAAVRDPDAP
;
A
#
# COMPACT_ATOMS: atom_id res chain seq x y z
N MET A 1 -5.01 3.42 23.56
CA MET A 1 -4.35 4.74 23.43
C MET A 1 -4.28 5.07 21.95
N VAL A 2 -4.66 6.27 21.52
CA VAL A 2 -4.65 6.66 20.09
C VAL A 2 -3.27 7.21 19.73
N TRP A 3 -2.65 6.70 18.66
CA TRP A 3 -1.37 7.23 18.16
C TRP A 3 -1.61 8.61 17.51
N SER A 4 -1.00 9.66 18.07
CA SER A 4 -1.22 11.04 17.62
C SER A 4 -0.31 11.47 16.46
N GLY A 5 0.75 10.71 16.17
CA GLY A 5 1.73 11.05 15.16
C GLY A 5 2.58 12.31 15.41
N ARG A 6 2.43 12.97 16.58
CA ARG A 6 3.11 14.23 16.87
C ARG A 6 4.45 14.08 17.58
N TRP A 7 4.67 12.97 18.29
CA TRP A 7 5.85 12.77 19.14
C TRP A 7 7.17 13.01 18.38
N VAL A 8 7.25 12.52 17.14
CA VAL A 8 8.43 12.68 16.27
C VAL A 8 8.53 14.10 15.73
N ALA A 9 7.40 14.68 15.34
CA ALA A 9 7.34 16.08 14.89
C ALA A 9 7.90 17.02 15.97
N GLU A 10 7.43 16.87 17.21
CA GLU A 10 7.81 17.70 18.36
C GLU A 10 9.30 17.52 18.73
N ARG A 11 9.83 16.30 18.72
CA ARG A 11 11.22 16.02 19.13
C ARG A 11 12.27 16.27 18.04
N LEU A 12 11.92 16.03 16.79
CA LEU A 12 12.81 16.32 15.66
C LEU A 12 12.68 17.74 15.16
N GLY A 13 11.60 18.45 15.50
CA GLY A 13 11.26 19.76 14.95
C GLY A 13 10.78 19.69 13.50
N VAL A 14 10.27 18.53 13.07
CA VAL A 14 9.78 18.33 11.69
C VAL A 14 8.42 18.99 11.54
N GLY A 15 8.32 19.94 10.61
CA GLY A 15 7.08 20.59 10.22
C GLY A 15 6.26 19.72 9.27
N LEU A 16 4.95 19.70 9.46
CA LEU A 16 3.99 19.13 8.53
C LEU A 16 2.94 20.21 8.26
N ASP A 17 3.11 20.88 7.13
CA ASP A 17 2.33 22.06 6.75
C ASP A 17 1.50 21.72 5.52
N GLY A 18 0.26 22.19 5.45
CA GLY A 18 -0.66 21.86 4.35
C GLY A 18 -2.12 22.03 4.74
N ASP A 19 -2.99 21.31 4.04
CA ASP A 19 -4.44 21.34 4.26
C ASP A 19 -4.81 20.98 5.71
N GLU A 20 -5.95 21.49 6.18
CA GLU A 20 -6.43 21.27 7.55
C GLU A 20 -6.57 19.78 7.90
N GLU A 21 -6.99 18.97 6.92
CA GLU A 21 -7.20 17.53 7.05
C GLU A 21 -5.89 16.73 7.04
N LEU A 22 -4.75 17.32 6.65
CA LEU A 22 -3.50 16.56 6.47
C LEU A 22 -3.07 15.82 7.74
N ARG A 23 -3.26 16.45 8.91
CA ARG A 23 -2.88 15.88 10.21
C ARG A 23 -3.82 14.78 10.69
N SER A 24 -5.03 14.69 10.14
CA SER A 24 -5.92 13.56 10.42
C SER A 24 -5.54 12.34 9.56
N LEU A 25 -4.98 12.56 8.37
CA LEU A 25 -4.59 11.52 7.42
C LEU A 25 -3.19 10.96 7.68
N LEU A 26 -2.27 11.77 8.21
CA LEU A 26 -0.86 11.43 8.39
C LEU A 26 -0.33 11.82 9.77
N GLY A 27 0.65 11.05 10.23
CA GLY A 27 1.55 11.42 11.31
C GLY A 27 3.00 11.07 10.99
N LEU A 28 3.90 11.33 11.95
CA LEU A 28 5.32 11.03 11.82
C LEU A 28 5.76 9.94 12.81
N ALA A 29 6.46 8.94 12.30
CA ALA A 29 7.16 7.92 13.09
C ALA A 29 8.68 7.99 12.88
N LEU A 30 9.44 7.40 13.79
CA LEU A 30 10.90 7.39 13.71
C LEU A 30 11.33 6.24 12.81
N ARG A 31 12.21 6.54 11.86
CA ARG A 31 12.76 5.55 10.93
C ARG A 31 14.22 5.27 11.25
N ARG A 32 14.59 3.98 11.28
CA ARG A 32 16.00 3.56 11.26
C ARG A 32 16.56 3.68 9.84
N ASN A 33 16.99 4.88 9.45
CA ASN A 33 17.60 5.10 8.13
C ASN A 33 18.63 6.25 8.16
N PRO A 34 19.85 6.07 7.62
CA PRO A 34 20.92 7.06 7.69
C PRO A 34 20.64 8.33 6.86
N LYS A 35 19.73 8.25 5.88
CA LYS A 35 19.36 9.34 4.96
C LYS A 35 18.03 10.01 5.34
N ARG A 36 17.21 9.40 6.19
CA ARG A 36 15.90 9.95 6.58
C ARG A 36 15.49 9.48 7.98
N ALA A 37 15.45 10.40 8.92
CA ALA A 37 15.11 10.11 10.32
C ALA A 37 13.60 9.88 10.58
N HIS A 38 12.73 10.38 9.69
CA HIS A 38 11.29 10.31 9.85
C HIS A 38 10.63 9.40 8.79
N LEU A 39 9.44 8.91 9.13
CA LEU A 39 8.54 8.16 8.27
C LEU A 39 7.16 8.82 8.33
N LEU A 40 6.56 9.09 7.17
CA LEU A 40 5.15 9.44 7.08
C LEU A 40 4.33 8.16 7.29
N VAL A 41 3.38 8.23 8.21
CA VAL A 41 2.53 7.09 8.56
C VAL A 41 1.09 7.47 8.36
N SER A 42 0.40 6.69 7.53
CA SER A 42 -1.03 6.83 7.30
C SER A 42 -1.85 6.47 8.53
N ASN A 43 -2.74 7.37 8.93
CA ASN A 43 -3.83 7.13 9.87
C ASN A 43 -5.08 6.56 9.19
N VAL A 44 -4.98 6.17 7.91
CA VAL A 44 -6.09 5.64 7.13
C VAL A 44 -5.85 4.17 6.77
N LEU A 45 -4.66 3.82 6.28
CA LEU A 45 -4.44 2.52 5.62
C LEU A 45 -4.35 1.30 6.53
N GLY A 46 -4.27 1.46 7.85
CA GLY A 46 -4.14 0.31 8.75
C GLY A 46 -2.75 -0.37 8.75
N LYS A 47 -1.80 0.08 7.92
CA LYS A 47 -0.48 -0.57 7.73
C LYS A 47 0.39 -0.57 8.98
N HIS A 48 0.38 0.52 9.74
CA HIS A 48 1.25 0.73 10.90
C HIS A 48 0.45 0.99 12.18
N VAL A 49 -0.70 1.66 12.03
CA VAL A 49 -1.65 1.92 13.12
C VAL A 49 -2.94 1.21 12.72
N PRO A 50 -3.53 0.35 13.58
CA PRO A 50 -4.80 -0.28 13.29
C PRO A 50 -5.88 0.74 12.94
N GLN A 51 -6.67 0.45 11.91
CA GLN A 51 -7.74 1.33 11.44
C GLN A 51 -9.02 0.54 11.17
N SER A 52 -10.15 1.25 11.17
CA SER A 52 -11.44 0.67 10.76
C SER A 52 -11.37 0.24 9.28
N PRO A 53 -11.69 -1.02 8.95
CA PRO A 53 -11.76 -1.46 7.55
C PRO A 53 -12.71 -0.61 6.69
N ALA A 54 -13.80 -0.11 7.29
CA ALA A 54 -14.73 0.80 6.62
C ALA A 54 -14.04 2.11 6.22
N LEU A 55 -13.25 2.72 7.14
CA LEU A 55 -12.51 3.94 6.85
C LEU A 55 -11.47 3.72 5.74
N VAL A 56 -10.73 2.60 5.79
CA VAL A 56 -9.75 2.25 4.75
C VAL A 56 -10.43 2.18 3.38
N TYR A 57 -11.53 1.41 3.31
CA TYR A 57 -12.27 1.17 2.09
C TYR A 57 -12.94 2.43 1.54
N GLU A 58 -13.66 3.18 2.38
CA GLU A 58 -14.37 4.39 1.98
C GLU A 58 -13.42 5.50 1.50
N SER A 59 -12.23 5.60 2.10
CA SER A 59 -11.21 6.56 1.66
C SER A 59 -10.75 6.28 0.22
N GLY A 60 -10.42 5.02 -0.08
CA GLY A 60 -10.05 4.60 -1.44
C GLY A 60 -11.22 4.71 -2.43
N ARG A 61 -12.40 4.24 -2.03
CA ARG A 61 -13.62 4.34 -2.86
C ARG A 61 -14.00 5.78 -3.16
N GLY A 62 -13.86 6.69 -2.20
CA GLY A 62 -14.09 8.12 -2.39
C GLY A 62 -13.15 8.73 -3.44
N LEU A 63 -11.87 8.36 -3.42
CA LEU A 63 -10.91 8.75 -4.46
C LEU A 63 -11.32 8.21 -5.83
N GLY A 64 -11.77 6.96 -5.92
CA GLY A 64 -12.29 6.37 -7.17
C GLY A 64 -13.49 7.13 -7.75
N VAL A 65 -14.42 7.58 -6.90
CA VAL A 65 -15.56 8.42 -7.33
C VAL A 65 -15.07 9.75 -7.91
N ARG A 66 -14.05 10.36 -7.30
CA ARG A 66 -13.43 11.60 -7.83
C ARG A 66 -12.74 11.37 -9.17
N VAL A 67 -12.08 10.22 -9.35
CA VAL A 67 -11.50 9.82 -10.65
C VAL A 67 -12.60 9.69 -11.70
N ARG A 68 -13.72 9.03 -11.38
CA ARG A 68 -14.86 8.91 -12.30
C ARG A 68 -15.42 10.27 -12.69
N ALA A 69 -15.58 11.19 -11.74
CA ALA A 69 -16.03 12.54 -12.01
C ALA A 69 -15.07 13.33 -12.93
N LEU A 70 -13.76 13.11 -12.80
CA LEU A 70 -12.73 13.74 -13.63
C LEU A 70 -12.69 13.19 -15.07
N LEU A 71 -12.89 11.89 -15.24
CA LEU A 71 -12.82 11.20 -16.53
C LEU A 71 -14.15 11.22 -17.28
N GLY A 72 -15.28 11.19 -16.57
CA GLY A 72 -16.58 10.83 -17.14
C GLY A 72 -16.68 9.33 -17.46
N ASP A 73 -17.89 8.85 -17.70
CA ASP A 73 -18.17 7.42 -17.84
C ASP A 73 -17.50 6.79 -19.08
N GLU A 74 -17.39 7.53 -20.18
CA GLU A 74 -16.80 7.03 -21.42
C GLU A 74 -15.29 6.77 -21.29
N GLU A 75 -14.53 7.71 -20.71
CA GLU A 75 -13.11 7.52 -20.45
C GLU A 75 -12.89 6.51 -19.31
N ALA A 76 -13.71 6.57 -18.25
CA ALA A 76 -13.64 5.63 -17.14
C ALA A 76 -13.84 4.18 -17.56
N ALA A 77 -14.76 3.89 -18.50
CA ALA A 77 -15.00 2.55 -19.03
C ALA A 77 -13.82 2.01 -19.86
N ARG A 78 -12.94 2.88 -20.36
CA ARG A 78 -11.72 2.51 -21.10
C ARG A 78 -10.46 2.59 -20.23
N ALA A 79 -10.58 3.04 -18.99
CA ALA A 79 -9.46 3.23 -18.10
C ALA A 79 -8.95 1.90 -17.54
N VAL A 80 -7.74 1.91 -16.99
CA VAL A 80 -7.19 0.82 -16.17
C VAL A 80 -6.69 1.43 -14.86
N VAL A 81 -7.01 0.80 -13.73
CA VAL A 81 -6.47 1.19 -12.42
C VAL A 81 -5.28 0.31 -12.09
N LEU A 82 -4.14 0.91 -11.80
CA LEU A 82 -2.90 0.26 -11.42
C LEU A 82 -2.48 0.70 -10.00
N GLY A 83 -2.51 -0.23 -9.05
CA GLY A 83 -2.02 0.01 -7.68
C GLY A 83 -0.56 -0.38 -7.49
N TYR A 84 0.20 0.41 -6.74
CA TYR A 84 1.57 0.06 -6.36
C TYR A 84 1.57 -0.93 -5.19
N ALA A 85 2.18 -2.10 -5.39
CA ALA A 85 2.48 -2.97 -4.27
C ALA A 85 3.60 -2.39 -3.40
N GLU A 86 3.62 -2.64 -2.09
CA GLU A 86 2.65 -3.47 -1.36
C GLU A 86 1.50 -2.64 -0.78
N THR A 87 1.80 -1.42 -0.31
CA THR A 87 0.88 -0.60 0.50
C THR A 87 -0.41 -0.24 -0.24
N ALA A 88 -0.33 0.08 -1.52
CA ALA A 88 -1.48 0.55 -2.30
C ALA A 88 -2.22 -0.58 -3.04
N THR A 89 -1.98 -1.86 -2.69
CA THR A 89 -2.76 -3.00 -3.22
C THR A 89 -4.23 -2.94 -2.81
N GLY A 90 -4.51 -2.82 -1.51
CA GLY A 90 -5.89 -2.65 -1.01
C GLY A 90 -6.50 -1.31 -1.43
N LEU A 91 -5.69 -0.23 -1.41
CA LEU A 91 -6.12 1.10 -1.80
C LEU A 91 -6.53 1.16 -3.28
N GLY A 92 -5.73 0.56 -4.17
CA GLY A 92 -6.00 0.51 -5.60
C GLY A 92 -7.29 -0.25 -5.94
N HIS A 93 -7.57 -1.36 -5.25
CA HIS A 93 -8.86 -2.04 -5.34
C HIS A 93 -10.02 -1.11 -4.97
N ALA A 94 -9.94 -0.46 -3.81
CA ALA A 94 -10.97 0.47 -3.38
C ALA A 94 -11.17 1.65 -4.36
N VAL A 95 -10.09 2.17 -4.96
CA VAL A 95 -10.18 3.19 -6.02
C VAL A 95 -10.88 2.64 -7.27
N ALA A 96 -10.56 1.43 -7.70
CA ALA A 96 -11.27 0.78 -8.80
C ALA A 96 -12.74 0.55 -8.46
N ASP A 97 -13.08 0.29 -7.19
CA ASP A 97 -14.44 0.13 -6.68
C ASP A 97 -15.23 1.44 -6.77
N GLY A 98 -14.60 2.56 -6.40
CA GLY A 98 -15.18 3.88 -6.58
C GLY A 98 -15.35 4.31 -8.03
N LEU A 99 -14.39 3.95 -8.89
CA LEU A 99 -14.45 4.22 -10.32
C LEU A 99 -15.53 3.37 -11.01
N GLY A 100 -15.75 2.14 -10.55
CA GLY A 100 -16.85 1.28 -10.96
C GLY A 100 -16.61 0.52 -12.27
N LEU A 101 -16.11 1.22 -13.30
CA LEU A 101 -16.14 0.75 -14.69
C LEU A 101 -14.82 0.15 -15.19
N ALA A 102 -13.70 0.39 -14.49
CA ALA A 102 -12.38 0.00 -14.93
C ALA A 102 -11.90 -1.29 -14.26
N PRO A 103 -11.11 -2.13 -14.97
CA PRO A 103 -10.37 -3.21 -14.34
C PRO A 103 -9.24 -2.69 -13.45
N TYR A 104 -8.87 -3.51 -12.46
CA TYR A 104 -7.78 -3.27 -11.53
C TYR A 104 -6.62 -4.24 -11.76
N LEU A 105 -5.40 -3.69 -11.78
CA LEU A 105 -4.13 -4.42 -11.76
C LEU A 105 -3.30 -3.89 -10.58
N HIS A 106 -2.43 -4.70 -9.99
CA HIS A 106 -1.37 -4.17 -9.13
C HIS A 106 -0.01 -4.71 -9.50
N SER A 107 1.03 -3.93 -9.20
CA SER A 107 2.40 -4.39 -9.38
C SER A 107 2.77 -5.49 -8.39
N THR A 108 3.85 -6.22 -8.65
CA THR A 108 4.40 -7.24 -7.75
C THR A 108 5.91 -7.28 -7.87
N ARG A 109 6.59 -7.64 -6.80
CA ARG A 109 8.04 -7.92 -6.81
C ARG A 109 8.35 -9.40 -7.05
N ARG A 110 7.30 -10.23 -7.12
CA ARG A 110 7.43 -11.69 -7.25
C ARG A 110 7.14 -12.09 -8.70
N PRO A 111 8.12 -12.63 -9.45
CA PRO A 111 7.84 -13.25 -10.73
C PRO A 111 6.97 -14.49 -10.51
N VAL A 112 6.12 -14.81 -11.48
CA VAL A 112 5.27 -16.00 -11.46
C VAL A 112 5.65 -16.87 -12.65
N PRO A 113 6.08 -18.13 -12.45
CA PRO A 113 6.40 -19.04 -13.55
C PRO A 113 5.23 -19.15 -14.54
N GLY A 114 5.53 -19.02 -15.83
CA GLY A 114 4.54 -19.09 -16.90
C GLY A 114 3.76 -17.80 -17.18
N VAL A 115 3.91 -16.75 -16.37
CA VAL A 115 3.26 -15.44 -16.62
C VAL A 115 4.29 -14.44 -17.13
N ALA A 116 4.11 -13.97 -18.36
CA ALA A 116 4.99 -12.99 -18.97
C ALA A 116 4.75 -11.59 -18.38
N ALA A 117 5.83 -10.84 -18.14
CA ALA A 117 5.71 -9.46 -17.70
C ALA A 117 5.26 -8.55 -18.85
N ALA A 118 4.13 -7.88 -18.65
CA ALA A 118 3.61 -6.87 -19.57
C ALA A 118 4.41 -5.55 -19.48
N GLY A 119 5.06 -5.32 -18.35
CA GLY A 119 5.94 -4.18 -18.09
C GLY A 119 6.60 -4.29 -16.73
N GLY A 120 7.49 -3.34 -16.44
CA GLY A 120 8.10 -3.21 -15.12
C GLY A 120 8.75 -1.85 -14.94
N PHE A 121 9.01 -1.48 -13.70
CA PHE A 121 9.61 -0.19 -13.34
C PHE A 121 10.44 -0.30 -12.06
N GLU A 122 11.37 0.65 -11.91
CA GLU A 122 12.24 0.73 -10.74
C GLU A 122 11.74 1.79 -9.74
N GLU A 123 11.70 1.42 -8.46
CA GLU A 123 11.53 2.38 -7.39
C GLU A 123 12.87 3.04 -7.05
N SER A 124 12.92 4.37 -7.19
CA SER A 124 14.11 5.22 -6.97
C SER A 124 14.77 5.11 -5.58
N HIS A 125 14.13 4.42 -4.64
CA HIS A 125 14.58 4.27 -3.26
C HIS A 125 14.99 2.85 -2.87
N SER A 126 15.02 1.92 -3.82
CA SER A 126 15.48 0.56 -3.56
C SER A 126 16.48 0.15 -4.65
N HIS A 127 17.73 -0.11 -4.26
CA HIS A 127 18.77 -0.41 -5.23
C HIS A 127 18.55 -1.75 -5.97
N HIS A 128 17.56 -2.59 -5.62
CA HIS A 128 17.43 -3.96 -6.13
C HIS A 128 15.98 -4.47 -6.32
N THR A 129 14.93 -3.64 -6.27
CA THR A 129 13.55 -4.15 -6.41
C THR A 129 12.83 -3.53 -7.61
N SER A 130 12.82 -4.28 -8.71
CA SER A 130 11.97 -4.01 -9.85
C SER A 130 10.53 -4.47 -9.55
N HIS A 131 9.58 -3.63 -9.90
CA HIS A 131 8.17 -3.97 -9.92
C HIS A 131 7.81 -4.58 -11.28
N LEU A 132 7.00 -5.62 -11.26
CA LEU A 132 6.49 -6.33 -12.42
C LEU A 132 4.98 -6.09 -12.54
N LEU A 133 4.51 -5.99 -13.78
CA LEU A 133 3.09 -6.06 -14.12
C LEU A 133 2.83 -7.39 -14.82
N LEU A 134 2.01 -8.24 -14.20
CA LEU A 134 1.79 -9.62 -14.63
C LEU A 134 0.31 -9.90 -14.95
N PRO A 135 -0.35 -9.11 -15.83
CA PRO A 135 -1.75 -9.38 -16.16
C PRO A 135 -1.87 -10.75 -16.86
N GLU A 136 -2.92 -11.51 -16.52
CA GLU A 136 -3.23 -12.77 -17.19
C GLU A 136 -3.59 -12.53 -18.66
N ASN A 137 -4.36 -11.47 -18.93
CA ASN A 137 -4.64 -10.98 -20.26
C ASN A 137 -3.63 -9.88 -20.66
N PRO A 138 -2.72 -10.12 -21.63
CA PRO A 138 -1.75 -9.11 -22.08
C PRO A 138 -2.40 -7.82 -22.63
N GLU A 139 -3.62 -7.93 -23.18
CA GLU A 139 -4.35 -6.80 -23.75
C GLU A 139 -4.87 -5.82 -22.70
N LEU A 140 -4.83 -6.18 -21.41
CA LEU A 140 -5.30 -5.34 -20.32
C LEU A 140 -4.65 -3.95 -20.34
N LEU A 141 -3.35 -3.88 -20.66
CA LEU A 141 -2.60 -2.62 -20.73
C LEU A 141 -2.51 -2.04 -22.15
N ALA A 142 -2.92 -2.78 -23.18
CA ALA A 142 -2.74 -2.38 -24.57
C ALA A 142 -3.74 -1.30 -25.05
N GLY A 143 -4.85 -1.09 -24.34
CA GLY A 143 -5.83 -0.08 -24.69
C GLY A 143 -5.31 1.36 -24.57
N ALA A 144 -5.88 2.29 -25.33
CA ALA A 144 -5.48 3.71 -25.36
C ALA A 144 -6.17 4.60 -24.30
N GLY A 145 -7.06 4.05 -23.47
CA GLY A 145 -7.79 4.81 -22.46
C GLY A 145 -6.90 5.34 -21.32
N PRO A 146 -7.45 6.06 -20.32
CA PRO A 146 -6.63 6.58 -19.22
C PRO A 146 -5.95 5.48 -18.40
N LEU A 147 -4.74 5.75 -17.90
CA LEU A 147 -4.11 4.92 -16.88
C LEU A 147 -4.16 5.62 -15.51
N VAL A 148 -4.85 5.02 -14.55
CA VAL A 148 -4.99 5.53 -13.19
C VAL A 148 -3.95 4.85 -12.30
N LEU A 149 -3.04 5.61 -11.71
CA LEU A 149 -1.90 5.12 -10.92
C LEU A 149 -2.13 5.43 -9.45
N VAL A 150 -2.27 4.41 -8.61
CA VAL A 150 -2.70 4.55 -7.21
C VAL A 150 -1.58 4.19 -6.25
N ASP A 151 -1.12 5.17 -5.48
CA ASP A 151 -0.17 5.01 -4.38
C ASP A 151 -0.74 5.55 -3.06
N ASP A 152 -0.08 5.33 -1.93
CA ASP A 152 -0.50 5.92 -0.66
C ASP A 152 -0.08 7.40 -0.52
N GLU A 153 1.15 7.71 -0.94
CA GLU A 153 1.75 9.03 -0.84
C GLU A 153 2.38 9.46 -2.18
N PHE A 154 2.12 10.70 -2.60
CA PHE A 154 2.81 11.29 -3.73
C PHE A 154 3.81 12.37 -3.27
N SER A 155 5.09 12.01 -3.14
CA SER A 155 6.17 12.95 -2.79
C SER A 155 6.97 13.36 -4.02
N THR A 156 8.23 12.94 -4.20
CA THR A 156 9.01 13.34 -5.38
C THR A 156 8.38 12.85 -6.70
N GLY A 157 7.53 11.82 -6.63
CA GLY A 157 6.86 11.26 -7.80
C GLY A 157 7.77 10.49 -8.74
N ASN A 158 9.07 10.34 -8.46
CA ASN A 158 10.02 9.68 -9.36
C ASN A 158 9.59 8.25 -9.73
N THR A 159 9.06 7.47 -8.78
CA THR A 159 8.51 6.14 -9.04
C THR A 159 7.40 6.19 -10.08
N VAL A 160 6.43 7.10 -9.92
CA VAL A 160 5.32 7.26 -10.85
C VAL A 160 5.80 7.74 -12.21
N LEU A 161 6.72 8.72 -12.27
CA LEU A 161 7.30 9.22 -13.52
C LEU A 161 8.04 8.11 -14.29
N ASN A 162 8.83 7.30 -13.59
CA ASN A 162 9.51 6.14 -14.18
C ASN A 162 8.52 5.10 -14.69
N THR A 163 7.46 4.85 -13.92
CA THR A 163 6.38 3.93 -14.31
C THR A 163 5.67 4.41 -15.56
N VAL A 164 5.25 5.69 -15.58
CA VAL A 164 4.61 6.29 -16.75
C VAL A 164 5.51 6.22 -17.96
N ARG A 165 6.79 6.58 -17.84
CA ARG A 165 7.75 6.50 -18.96
C ARG A 165 7.87 5.08 -19.52
N ALA A 166 8.13 4.10 -18.65
CA ALA A 166 8.27 2.70 -19.07
C ALA A 166 7.00 2.15 -19.72
N LEU A 167 5.82 2.52 -19.21
CA LEU A 167 4.55 2.09 -19.79
C LEU A 167 4.20 2.87 -21.05
N HIS A 168 4.48 4.17 -21.13
CA HIS A 168 4.15 5.01 -22.28
C HIS A 168 4.94 4.61 -23.52
N GLU A 169 6.19 4.15 -23.36
CA GLU A 169 7.01 3.62 -24.46
C GLU A 169 6.37 2.40 -25.15
N ARG A 170 5.60 1.59 -24.40
CA ARG A 170 4.98 0.36 -24.91
C ARG A 170 3.47 0.48 -25.16
N TYR A 171 2.79 1.23 -24.31
CA TYR A 171 1.35 1.42 -24.24
C TYR A 171 1.05 2.92 -24.04
N PRO A 172 1.29 3.75 -25.07
CA PRO A 172 1.11 5.19 -24.96
C PRO A 172 -0.34 5.52 -24.62
N ARG A 173 -0.52 6.43 -23.65
CA ARG A 173 -1.84 6.95 -23.25
C ARG A 173 -1.83 8.46 -23.41
N ASP A 174 -2.97 9.01 -23.84
CA ASP A 174 -3.19 10.46 -23.88
C ASP A 174 -3.39 11.05 -22.49
N ARG A 175 -3.78 10.21 -21.51
CA ARG A 175 -4.15 10.64 -20.16
C ARG A 175 -3.68 9.68 -19.07
N TYR A 176 -3.08 10.25 -18.03
CA TYR A 176 -2.71 9.59 -16.79
C TYR A 176 -3.37 10.31 -15.62
N VAL A 177 -3.87 9.53 -14.66
CA VAL A 177 -4.43 10.08 -13.40
C VAL A 177 -3.66 9.48 -12.25
N ILE A 178 -2.91 10.31 -11.53
CA ILE A 178 -2.22 9.90 -10.31
C ILE A 178 -3.22 10.05 -9.16
N VAL A 179 -3.29 9.04 -8.30
CA VAL A 179 -4.17 9.01 -7.13
C VAL A 179 -3.32 8.68 -5.91
N ALA A 180 -3.44 9.52 -4.88
CA ALA A 180 -2.78 9.29 -3.60
C ALA A 180 -3.73 9.63 -2.45
N LEU A 181 -3.46 9.14 -1.24
CA LEU A 181 -4.14 9.71 -0.07
C LEU A 181 -3.66 11.14 0.15
N VAL A 182 -2.37 11.39 -0.06
CA VAL A 182 -1.73 12.67 0.23
C VAL A 182 -0.71 13.08 -0.84
N ASP A 183 -0.75 14.36 -1.24
CA ASP A 183 0.25 15.00 -2.10
C ASP A 183 1.26 15.78 -1.25
N MET A 184 2.48 15.24 -1.11
CA MET A 184 3.57 15.79 -0.31
C MET A 184 4.65 16.47 -1.16
N ARG A 185 4.36 16.77 -2.43
CA ARG A 185 5.31 17.41 -3.35
C ARG A 185 5.80 18.76 -2.87
N ALA A 186 7.09 19.02 -3.07
CA ALA A 186 7.62 20.38 -3.06
C ALA A 186 7.24 21.11 -4.36
N PRO A 187 7.30 22.47 -4.41
CA PRO A 187 7.02 23.22 -5.64
C PRO A 187 7.82 22.74 -6.86
N ALA A 188 9.11 22.45 -6.71
CA ALA A 188 9.96 21.94 -7.79
C ALA A 188 9.51 20.56 -8.33
N ASP A 189 8.90 19.73 -7.48
CA ASP A 189 8.36 18.42 -7.91
C ASP A 189 7.06 18.59 -8.72
N ARG A 190 6.27 19.63 -8.42
CA ARG A 190 5.08 19.98 -9.21
C ARG A 190 5.48 20.46 -10.60
N GLU A 191 6.46 21.35 -10.70
CA GLU A 191 7.01 21.82 -11.98
C GLU A 191 7.60 20.67 -12.80
N ARG A 192 8.32 19.75 -12.16
CA ARG A 192 8.86 18.56 -12.83
C ARG A 192 7.77 17.67 -13.41
N LEU A 193 6.64 17.47 -12.70
CA LEU A 193 5.51 16.71 -13.25
C LEU A 193 4.91 17.41 -14.48
N THR A 194 4.74 18.72 -14.44
CA THR A 194 4.22 19.51 -15.57
C THR A 194 5.14 19.41 -16.79
N ALA A 195 6.45 19.58 -16.59
CA ALA A 195 7.44 19.45 -17.66
C ALA A 195 7.48 18.03 -18.25
N PHE A 196 7.36 17.01 -17.39
CA PHE A 196 7.30 15.62 -17.81
C PHE A 196 6.05 15.33 -18.66
N ALA A 197 4.87 15.79 -18.23
CA ALA A 197 3.62 15.63 -18.98
C ALA A 197 3.72 16.28 -20.38
N ALA A 198 4.27 17.51 -20.44
CA ALA A 198 4.51 18.20 -21.71
C ALA A 198 5.49 17.45 -22.62
N ALA A 199 6.57 16.89 -22.06
CA ALA A 199 7.56 16.13 -22.84
C ALA A 199 7.00 14.82 -23.42
N LEU A 200 6.04 14.19 -22.72
CA LEU A 200 5.34 13.00 -23.23
C LEU A 200 4.24 13.34 -24.24
N GLY A 201 3.78 14.59 -24.31
CA GLY A 201 2.58 14.94 -25.07
C GLY A 201 1.30 14.35 -24.48
N ALA A 202 1.29 14.06 -23.18
CA ALA A 202 0.16 13.45 -22.47
C ALA A 202 -0.34 14.36 -21.34
N ARG A 203 -1.63 14.25 -21.03
CA ARG A 203 -2.22 14.92 -19.86
C ARG A 203 -1.96 14.09 -18.61
N VAL A 204 -1.51 14.75 -17.53
CA VAL A 204 -1.35 14.11 -16.22
C VAL A 204 -2.14 14.89 -15.18
N ASP A 205 -3.18 14.27 -14.62
CA ASP A 205 -3.97 14.80 -13.51
C ASP A 205 -3.52 14.17 -12.18
N LEU A 206 -3.74 14.87 -11.06
CA LEU A 206 -3.52 14.32 -9.70
C LEU A 206 -4.77 14.50 -8.86
N ILE A 207 -5.17 13.44 -8.15
CA ILE A 207 -6.22 13.46 -7.13
C ILE A 207 -5.63 12.98 -5.81
N ALA A 208 -5.72 13.83 -4.78
CA ALA A 208 -5.36 13.50 -3.41
C ALA A 208 -6.45 13.93 -2.42
N LEU A 209 -6.53 13.30 -1.24
CA LEU A 209 -7.44 13.75 -0.17
C LEU A 209 -6.94 15.06 0.44
N ALA A 210 -5.64 15.17 0.68
CA ALA A 210 -5.00 16.39 1.17
C ALA A 210 -3.64 16.62 0.49
N SER A 211 -3.19 17.86 0.54
CA SER A 211 -1.86 18.29 0.09
C SER A 211 -1.07 18.91 1.25
N GLY A 212 0.24 18.76 1.20
CA GLY A 212 1.13 19.34 2.19
C GLY A 212 2.60 19.29 1.79
N THR A 213 3.45 19.60 2.76
CA THR A 213 4.91 19.58 2.63
C THR A 213 5.52 19.25 3.99
N VAL A 214 6.61 18.49 3.95
CA VAL A 214 7.43 18.20 5.14
C VAL A 214 8.59 19.19 5.17
N THR A 215 8.71 19.92 6.28
CA THR A 215 9.83 20.83 6.52
C THR A 215 10.80 20.20 7.50
N LEU A 216 12.06 20.05 7.10
CA LEU A 216 13.10 19.44 7.92
C LEU A 216 13.99 20.54 8.51
N PRO A 217 14.18 20.57 9.85
CA PRO A 217 15.09 21.52 10.46
C PRO A 217 16.55 21.08 10.29
N ASP A 218 17.46 22.02 10.51
CA ASP A 218 18.89 21.71 10.55
C ASP A 218 19.21 20.66 11.62
N GLY A 219 20.12 19.75 11.27
CA GLY A 219 20.56 18.68 12.16
C GLY A 219 19.53 17.56 12.40
N VAL A 220 18.46 17.47 11.59
CA VAL A 220 17.40 16.46 11.78
C VAL A 220 17.93 15.02 11.74
N LEU A 221 18.98 14.74 10.96
CA LEU A 221 19.56 13.40 10.83
C LEU A 221 20.38 13.01 12.06
N GLU A 222 21.13 13.96 12.62
CA GLU A 222 21.86 13.82 13.88
C GLU A 222 20.88 13.59 15.03
N LYS A 223 19.86 14.45 15.16
CA LYS A 223 18.78 14.31 16.16
C LYS A 223 18.05 12.98 16.01
N GLY A 224 17.76 12.59 14.76
CA GLY A 224 17.15 11.31 14.41
C GLY A 224 17.96 10.12 14.90
N ARG A 225 19.26 10.09 14.61
CA ARG A 225 20.18 9.03 15.06
C ARG A 225 20.22 8.95 16.59
N ALA A 226 20.35 10.09 17.27
CA ALA A 226 20.35 10.14 18.74
C ALA A 226 19.03 9.64 19.35
N LEU A 227 17.88 9.93 18.74
CA LEU A 227 16.59 9.36 19.16
C LEU A 227 16.53 7.85 18.88
N VAL A 228 16.97 7.40 17.70
CA VAL A 228 17.00 5.97 17.39
C VAL A 228 17.86 5.23 18.40
N GLU A 229 19.06 5.72 18.73
CA GLU A 229 19.94 5.11 19.73
C GLU A 229 19.31 5.07 21.13
N ARG A 230 18.65 6.16 21.54
CA ARG A 230 18.01 6.25 22.86
C ARG A 230 16.82 5.29 23.02
N TRP A 231 16.01 5.16 21.97
CA TRP A 231 14.73 4.45 22.01
C TRP A 231 14.77 3.07 21.35
N SER A 232 15.88 2.73 20.71
CA SER A 232 16.15 1.34 20.34
C SER A 232 16.56 0.60 21.60
N ALA A 233 15.59 -0.04 22.26
CA ALA A 233 15.93 -1.09 23.20
C ALA A 233 16.86 -2.10 22.47
N PRO A 234 17.94 -2.59 23.10
CA PRO A 234 18.66 -3.75 22.59
C PRO A 234 17.61 -4.83 22.37
N ASP A 235 17.62 -5.48 21.19
CA ASP A 235 16.59 -6.41 20.73
C ASP A 235 16.00 -7.20 21.90
N ARG A 236 14.88 -6.71 22.43
CA ARG A 236 14.09 -7.49 23.35
C ARG A 236 13.47 -8.52 22.44
N THR A 237 14.11 -9.68 22.31
CA THR A 237 13.37 -10.92 22.12
C THR A 237 12.18 -10.81 23.06
N PRO A 238 10.92 -10.80 22.56
CA PRO A 238 9.78 -10.52 23.41
C PRO A 238 9.90 -11.37 24.67
N ALA A 239 10.14 -10.70 25.81
CA ALA A 239 10.32 -11.34 27.10
C ALA A 239 8.95 -11.94 27.46
N GLY A 240 8.76 -13.19 27.04
CA GLY A 240 7.46 -13.84 26.93
C GLY A 240 7.45 -15.08 26.02
N ALA A 241 8.50 -15.31 25.22
CA ALA A 241 8.60 -16.50 24.36
C ALA A 241 9.17 -17.75 25.07
N ASP A 242 9.68 -17.63 26.30
CA ASP A 242 10.04 -18.79 27.13
C ASP A 242 8.86 -19.11 28.08
N GLY A 243 7.89 -19.87 27.58
CA GLY A 243 6.85 -20.50 28.42
C GLY A 243 5.39 -20.14 28.14
N ALA A 244 5.09 -19.17 27.27
CA ALA A 244 3.72 -19.00 26.77
C ALA A 244 3.41 -20.12 25.76
N PRO A 245 2.33 -20.90 25.92
CA PRO A 245 1.96 -21.88 24.91
C PRO A 245 1.69 -21.15 23.58
N PRO A 246 2.14 -21.71 22.44
CA PRO A 246 1.85 -21.13 21.14
C PRO A 246 0.33 -20.97 20.98
N GLY A 247 -0.08 -19.82 20.44
CA GLY A 247 -1.49 -19.59 20.11
C GLY A 247 -2.01 -20.66 19.15
N THR A 248 -3.30 -20.94 19.19
CA THR A 248 -3.93 -21.89 18.26
C THR A 248 -4.16 -21.21 16.91
N VAL A 249 -3.65 -21.81 15.83
CA VAL A 249 -3.97 -21.39 14.46
C VAL A 249 -5.12 -22.25 13.95
N ARG A 250 -6.21 -21.62 13.52
CA ARG A 250 -7.32 -22.30 12.83
C ARG A 250 -7.32 -21.87 11.37
N ARG A 251 -7.17 -22.84 10.45
CA ARG A 251 -7.39 -22.61 9.03
C ARG A 251 -8.89 -22.68 8.75
N VAL A 252 -9.42 -21.66 8.10
CA VAL A 252 -10.83 -21.57 7.71
C VAL A 252 -10.87 -21.57 6.19
N GLU A 253 -11.44 -22.63 5.62
CA GLU A 253 -11.71 -22.67 4.18
C GLU A 253 -13.02 -21.97 3.91
N LEU A 254 -12.97 -20.91 3.11
CA LEU A 254 -14.15 -20.17 2.71
C LEU A 254 -14.65 -20.73 1.36
N PRO A 255 -15.98 -20.74 1.12
CA PRO A 255 -16.55 -21.18 -0.15
C PRO A 255 -16.35 -20.12 -1.24
N TRP A 256 -15.09 -19.86 -1.60
CA TRP A 256 -14.67 -18.88 -2.58
C TRP A 256 -15.29 -19.21 -3.95
N PRO A 257 -15.89 -18.24 -4.66
CA PRO A 257 -16.48 -18.49 -5.97
C PRO A 257 -15.45 -19.02 -6.98
N GLU A 258 -15.83 -20.04 -7.73
CA GLU A 258 -15.02 -20.57 -8.82
C GLU A 258 -14.74 -19.49 -9.87
N GLY A 259 -13.49 -19.40 -10.34
CA GLY A 259 -13.06 -18.43 -11.34
C GLY A 259 -12.91 -16.99 -10.84
N LEU A 260 -13.21 -16.70 -9.57
CA LEU A 260 -12.97 -15.37 -8.99
C LEU A 260 -11.50 -15.22 -8.57
N PRO A 261 -10.73 -14.25 -9.12
CA PRO A 261 -9.36 -14.03 -8.68
C PRO A 261 -9.28 -13.63 -7.21
N ASP A 262 -8.22 -14.05 -6.52
CA ASP A 262 -7.93 -13.70 -5.13
C ASP A 262 -7.52 -12.22 -4.95
N GLY A 263 -7.09 -11.57 -6.03
CA GLY A 263 -6.75 -10.15 -6.04
C GLY A 263 -6.44 -9.61 -7.43
N GLY A 264 -5.94 -8.37 -7.47
CA GLY A 264 -5.65 -7.65 -8.71
C GLY A 264 -4.33 -8.00 -9.36
N ARG A 265 -3.55 -8.96 -8.85
CA ARG A 265 -2.19 -9.24 -9.34
C ARG A 265 -2.14 -9.55 -10.83
N HIS A 266 -3.15 -10.30 -11.28
CA HIS A 266 -3.29 -10.77 -12.66
C HIS A 266 -4.45 -10.10 -13.42
N GLY A 267 -5.07 -9.09 -12.80
CA GLY A 267 -6.25 -8.41 -13.31
C GLY A 267 -7.53 -8.78 -12.54
N PHE A 268 -8.30 -7.76 -12.18
CA PHE A 268 -9.59 -7.90 -11.52
C PHE A 268 -10.62 -7.03 -12.25
N LEU A 269 -11.64 -7.66 -12.85
CA LEU A 269 -12.58 -6.99 -13.74
C LEU A 269 -13.82 -6.49 -12.97
N PRO A 270 -14.57 -5.52 -13.51
CA PRO A 270 -15.86 -5.11 -12.93
C PRO A 270 -16.84 -6.27 -12.73
N ALA A 271 -16.83 -7.27 -13.63
CA ALA A 271 -17.64 -8.48 -13.48
C ALA A 271 -17.21 -9.33 -12.27
N HIS A 272 -15.90 -9.39 -11.98
CA HIS A 272 -15.39 -10.09 -10.79
C HIS A 272 -15.87 -9.41 -9.50
N ARG A 273 -15.96 -8.08 -9.48
CA ARG A 273 -16.56 -7.35 -8.36
C ARG A 273 -18.00 -7.77 -8.11
N GLY A 274 -18.84 -7.79 -9.15
CA GLY A 274 -20.24 -8.22 -9.00
C GLY A 274 -20.36 -9.62 -8.40
N THR A 275 -19.51 -10.56 -8.84
CA THR A 275 -19.44 -11.91 -8.26
C THR A 275 -18.97 -11.91 -6.80
N LEU A 276 -17.93 -11.13 -6.47
CA LEU A 276 -17.41 -11.00 -5.11
C LEU A 276 -18.48 -10.41 -4.18
N GLU A 277 -19.10 -9.30 -4.55
CA GLU A 277 -20.14 -8.61 -3.76
C GLU A 277 -21.32 -9.54 -3.44
N ALA A 278 -21.77 -10.34 -4.41
CA ALA A 278 -22.81 -11.33 -4.18
C ALA A 278 -22.37 -12.45 -3.21
N ALA A 279 -21.08 -12.80 -3.19
CA ALA A 279 -20.54 -13.84 -2.34
C ALA A 279 -20.18 -13.36 -0.91
N LEU A 280 -19.83 -12.08 -0.74
CA LEU A 280 -19.31 -11.50 0.50
C LEU A 280 -20.15 -11.82 1.74
N PRO A 281 -21.51 -11.70 1.75
CA PRO A 281 -22.30 -12.00 2.94
C PRO A 281 -22.11 -13.44 3.45
N ARG A 282 -22.06 -14.42 2.52
CA ARG A 282 -21.86 -15.83 2.85
C ARG A 282 -20.42 -16.11 3.33
N LEU A 283 -19.42 -15.49 2.68
CA LEU A 283 -18.02 -15.60 3.09
C LEU A 283 -17.82 -15.03 4.50
N ALA A 284 -18.41 -13.86 4.78
CA ALA A 284 -18.35 -13.21 6.09
C ALA A 284 -19.04 -14.03 7.18
N ALA A 285 -20.21 -14.63 6.89
CA ALA A 285 -20.90 -15.51 7.83
C ALA A 285 -20.04 -16.75 8.19
N ALA A 286 -19.46 -17.42 7.19
CA ALA A 286 -18.57 -18.56 7.42
C ALA A 286 -17.34 -18.21 8.25
N LEU A 287 -16.76 -17.02 8.03
CA LEU A 287 -15.66 -16.52 8.86
C LEU A 287 -16.11 -16.20 10.29
N ALA A 288 -17.28 -15.59 10.47
CA ALA A 288 -17.83 -15.27 11.79
C ALA A 288 -18.11 -16.53 12.62
N ASP A 289 -18.68 -17.57 12.01
CA ASP A 289 -18.93 -18.87 12.64
C ASP A 289 -17.62 -19.55 13.08
N ALA A 290 -16.53 -19.29 12.35
CA ALA A 290 -15.22 -19.84 12.67
C ALA A 290 -14.44 -19.08 13.75
N LEU A 291 -14.94 -17.92 14.20
CA LEU A 291 -14.32 -17.03 15.21
C LEU A 291 -15.10 -17.00 16.55
N PRO A 292 -15.35 -18.14 17.24
CA PRO A 292 -16.01 -18.12 18.53
C PRO A 292 -15.13 -17.42 19.57
N GLY A 293 -15.64 -16.35 20.19
CA GLY A 293 -14.97 -15.64 21.28
C GLY A 293 -14.00 -14.52 20.86
N ALA A 294 -13.87 -14.21 19.56
CA ALA A 294 -13.24 -12.97 19.14
C ALA A 294 -14.14 -11.81 19.59
N VAL A 295 -13.75 -11.20 20.71
CA VAL A 295 -14.46 -10.11 21.37
C VAL A 295 -14.91 -9.07 20.34
N ARG A 296 -16.24 -8.86 20.24
CA ARG A 296 -16.87 -7.74 19.54
C ARG A 296 -16.64 -6.45 20.33
N ASP A 297 -15.39 -6.07 20.55
CA ASP A 297 -15.06 -4.80 21.17
C ASP A 297 -14.26 -3.97 20.16
N PRO A 298 -14.93 -3.05 19.43
CA PRO A 298 -14.26 -2.06 18.59
C PRO A 298 -13.27 -1.19 19.38
N GLY A 299 -13.35 -1.17 20.72
CA GLY A 299 -12.47 -0.42 21.61
C GLY A 299 -11.21 -1.16 22.06
N ALA A 300 -11.15 -2.49 21.91
CA ALA A 300 -9.97 -3.30 22.27
C ALA A 300 -8.91 -3.31 21.16
N SER A 301 -8.57 -2.14 20.63
CA SER A 301 -7.23 -1.95 20.08
C SER A 301 -6.26 -2.29 21.21
N GLY A 302 -5.42 -3.31 21.01
CA GLY A 302 -4.39 -3.66 21.98
C GLY A 302 -3.66 -2.39 22.39
N ALA A 303 -3.91 -1.96 23.63
CA ALA A 303 -3.23 -0.81 24.18
C ALA A 303 -1.74 -1.17 24.18
N VAL A 304 -0.98 -0.54 23.28
CA VAL A 304 0.46 -0.42 23.43
C VAL A 304 0.67 0.15 24.83
N GLN A 305 1.09 -0.70 25.77
CA GLN A 305 1.24 -0.35 27.19
C GLN A 305 2.50 0.49 27.47
N ASP A 306 3.19 0.96 26.43
CA ASP A 306 4.36 1.82 26.58
C ASP A 306 4.47 2.83 25.42
N PRO A 307 4.09 4.11 25.62
CA PRO A 307 4.13 5.16 24.58
C PRO A 307 5.56 5.45 24.09
N ASP A 308 6.57 4.99 24.82
CA ASP A 308 7.97 5.22 24.53
C ASP A 308 8.61 4.08 23.70
N ALA A 309 7.99 2.89 23.66
CA ALA A 309 8.55 1.72 22.96
C ALA A 309 8.08 1.55 21.50
N SER A 310 6.98 2.20 21.08
CA SER A 310 6.36 1.98 19.76
C SER A 310 6.68 3.03 18.69
N ALA A 311 7.52 4.02 18.98
CA ALA A 311 7.83 5.10 18.03
C ALA A 311 8.77 4.67 16.89
N VAL A 312 9.41 3.50 17.01
CA VAL A 312 10.38 2.97 16.04
C VAL A 312 9.72 1.88 15.20
N VAL A 313 9.38 2.20 13.95
CA VAL A 313 8.84 1.21 13.00
C VAL A 313 10.00 0.45 12.34
N ARG A 314 9.96 -0.89 12.39
CA ARG A 314 10.88 -1.75 11.62
C ARG A 314 10.44 -1.79 10.15
N ASP A 315 11.38 -1.63 9.23
CA ASP A 315 11.15 -1.78 7.80
C ASP A 315 10.96 -3.28 7.48
N PRO A 316 9.82 -3.73 6.91
CA PRO A 316 9.61 -5.12 6.53
C PRO A 316 10.41 -5.55 5.28
N GLY A 317 11.31 -4.70 4.75
CA GLY A 317 12.17 -4.98 3.59
C GLY A 317 13.10 -6.20 3.67
N ALA A 318 12.99 -7.04 4.70
CA ALA A 318 13.64 -8.33 4.81
C ALA A 318 12.71 -9.41 5.40
N LEU A 319 11.46 -9.52 4.92
CA LEU A 319 10.76 -10.81 5.03
C LEU A 319 11.31 -11.72 3.94
N ALA A 320 12.33 -12.51 4.31
CA ALA A 320 12.70 -13.69 3.56
C ALA A 320 11.44 -14.51 3.25
N ALA A 321 11.33 -14.98 2.02
CA ALA A 321 10.22 -15.78 1.53
C ALA A 321 9.86 -16.85 2.57
N VAL A 322 8.65 -16.73 3.14
CA VAL A 322 8.03 -17.85 3.85
C VAL A 322 7.82 -18.93 2.78
N PRO A 323 8.45 -20.10 2.88
CA PRO A 323 8.17 -21.18 1.96
C PRO A 323 6.73 -21.64 2.21
N GLU A 324 5.97 -21.81 1.13
CA GLU A 324 4.69 -22.52 1.14
C GLU A 324 4.87 -23.87 1.84
N PRO A 325 3.94 -24.31 2.72
CA PRO A 325 4.02 -25.62 3.35
C PRO A 325 3.61 -26.69 2.34
N GLY A 326 4.59 -27.20 1.60
CA GLY A 326 4.47 -28.47 0.88
C GLY A 326 4.46 -29.64 1.87
N GLY A 327 3.54 -30.58 1.66
CA GLY A 327 3.36 -31.80 2.46
C GLY A 327 4.60 -32.72 2.54
N PRO A 328 4.54 -33.77 3.37
CA PRO A 328 5.72 -34.40 3.96
C PRO A 328 6.46 -35.27 2.95
N ALA A 329 7.70 -34.92 2.65
CA ALA A 329 8.68 -35.87 2.14
C ALA A 329 9.43 -36.46 3.35
N ALA A 330 9.18 -37.73 3.62
CA ALA A 330 9.93 -38.50 4.60
C ALA A 330 11.41 -38.56 4.20
N VAL A 331 12.31 -38.21 5.13
CA VAL A 331 13.74 -38.50 5.03
C VAL A 331 14.14 -39.28 6.26
N ARG A 332 14.70 -40.46 5.98
CA ARG A 332 15.16 -41.47 6.94
C ARG A 332 16.37 -41.00 7.72
N ASP A 333 16.44 -41.48 8.95
CA ASP A 333 17.59 -41.42 9.86
C ASP A 333 18.74 -42.28 9.29
N PRO A 334 19.93 -41.70 9.04
CA PRO A 334 21.07 -42.46 8.54
C PRO A 334 21.99 -43.00 9.64
N ASP A 335 21.68 -42.88 10.94
CA ASP A 335 22.48 -43.52 11.99
C ASP A 335 21.67 -43.79 13.27
N ALA A 336 20.92 -44.90 13.25
CA ALA A 336 20.53 -45.61 14.47
C ALA A 336 21.01 -47.07 14.36
N PRO A 337 21.71 -47.60 15.37
CA PRO A 337 21.34 -48.90 15.90
C PRO A 337 20.00 -48.83 16.65
#